data_AF-A0A182U2K7-F1
#
_entry.id   AF-A0A182U2K7-F1
#
_cell.length_a   1.000
_cell.length_b   1.000
_cell.length_c   1.000
_cell.angle_alpha   90.00
_cell.angle_beta   90.00
_cell.angle_gamma   90.00
#
_symmetry.space_group_name_H-M   'P 1'
#
loop_
_entity.id
_entity.type
_entity.pdbx_description
1 polymer ?
#
loop_
_entity_poly.entity_id
_entity_poly.type
_entity_poly.pdbx_seq_one_letter_code
_entity_poly.pdbx_strand_id
1 'polypeptide(L)'
;MAMGQAQLRDELYIQMCRQTTENPKVGKWPIHVQISHYATIACRRLDRIGSSGRKQAKRPTEDEINQAREQIFRDSMFGNTLSEVMELQKERFPDRQLPWIQTTLSEQGL
;
A
#
# COMPACT_ATOMS: atom_id res chain seq x y z
N MET A 1 15.87 18.33 4.33
CA MET A 1 14.78 17.56 3.68
C MET A 1 13.92 16.94 4.76
N ALA A 2 12.62 17.24 4.81
CA ALA A 2 11.71 16.86 5.91
C ALA A 2 11.67 15.35 6.22
N MET A 3 11.90 14.51 5.21
CA MET A 3 11.89 13.05 5.33
C MET A 3 12.96 12.50 6.28
N GLY A 4 14.10 13.19 6.44
CA GLY A 4 15.20 12.73 7.30
C GLY A 4 14.96 12.93 8.80
N GLN A 5 13.99 13.78 9.19
CA GLN A 5 13.76 14.15 10.59
C GLN A 5 12.46 13.53 11.11
N ALA A 6 12.52 12.81 12.24
CA ALA A 6 11.34 12.13 12.80
C ALA A 6 10.19 13.08 13.11
N GLN A 7 10.49 14.20 13.78
CA GLN A 7 9.49 15.20 14.16
C GLN A 7 8.75 15.78 12.94
N LEU A 8 9.45 16.01 11.82
CA LEU A 8 8.82 16.51 10.60
C LEU A 8 7.95 15.45 9.92
N ARG A 9 8.25 14.15 10.07
CA ARG A 9 7.38 13.08 9.56
C ARG A 9 6.08 12.98 10.35
N ASP A 10 6.18 13.09 11.67
CA ASP A 10 5.00 13.04 12.55
C ASP A 10 4.09 14.25 12.29
N GLU A 11 4.66 15.44 12.13
CA GLU A 11 3.93 16.65 11.76
C GLU A 11 3.24 16.53 10.39
N LEU A 12 3.92 16.01 9.37
CA LEU A 12 3.31 15.76 8.06
C LEU A 12 2.14 14.77 8.14
N TYR A 13 2.27 13.72 8.96
CA TYR A 13 1.21 12.75 9.18
C TYR A 13 -0.02 13.41 9.83
N ILE A 14 0.19 14.19 10.90
CA ILE A 14 -0.87 14.92 11.59
C ILE A 14 -1.56 15.91 10.64
N GLN A 15 -0.79 16.67 9.85
CA GLN A 15 -1.34 17.61 8.88
C GLN A 15 -2.21 16.92 7.81
N MET A 16 -1.80 15.73 7.35
CA MET A 16 -2.58 14.94 6.42
C MET A 16 -3.89 14.45 7.06
N CYS A 17 -3.83 13.90 8.28
CA CYS A 17 -5.02 13.48 9.04
C CYS A 17 -6.00 14.63 9.26
N ARG A 18 -5.50 15.83 9.62
CA ARG A 18 -6.34 17.02 9.82
C ARG A 18 -7.04 17.46 8.53
N GLN A 19 -6.38 17.36 7.38
CA GLN A 19 -6.97 17.76 6.09
C GLN A 19 -8.02 16.76 5.57
N THR A 20 -7.98 15.52 6.02
CA THR A 20 -8.94 14.47 5.61
C THR A 20 -10.07 14.27 6.61
N THR A 21 -9.91 14.70 7.87
CA THR A 21 -10.95 14.64 8.91
C THR A 21 -11.98 15.75 8.72
N GLU A 22 -13.27 15.38 8.72
CA GLU A 22 -14.41 16.31 8.60
C GLU A 22 -14.32 17.27 7.40
N ASN A 23 -13.67 16.85 6.32
CA ASN A 23 -13.45 17.73 5.17
C ASN A 23 -14.77 17.97 4.41
N PRO A 24 -15.29 19.22 4.35
CA PRO A 24 -16.58 19.52 3.75
C PRO A 24 -16.58 19.37 2.22
N LYS A 25 -15.40 19.24 1.59
CA LYS A 25 -15.26 19.07 0.14
C LYS A 25 -15.36 17.61 -0.31
N VAL A 26 -15.45 16.64 0.62
CA VAL A 26 -15.51 15.21 0.31
C VAL A 26 -16.69 14.87 -0.62
N GLY A 27 -17.85 15.51 -0.43
CA GLY A 27 -19.02 15.31 -1.31
C GLY A 27 -18.84 15.85 -2.73
N LYS A 28 -17.78 16.60 -3.01
CA LYS A 28 -17.44 17.12 -4.36
C LYS A 28 -16.41 16.26 -5.06
N TRP A 29 -15.89 15.22 -4.40
CA TRP A 29 -14.92 14.34 -5.03
C TRP A 29 -15.65 13.42 -6.00
N PRO A 30 -15.10 13.19 -7.21
CA PRO A 30 -15.72 12.28 -8.16
C PRO A 30 -15.92 10.92 -7.47
N ILE A 31 -17.19 10.52 -7.37
CA ILE A 31 -17.63 9.26 -6.78
C ILE A 31 -16.83 8.13 -7.43
N HIS A 32 -15.98 7.45 -6.66
CA HIS A 32 -15.90 5.98 -6.70
C HIS A 32 -14.95 5.32 -5.69
N VAL A 33 -14.40 6.05 -4.71
CA VAL A 33 -13.66 5.41 -3.61
C VAL A 33 -14.06 6.03 -2.30
N GLN A 34 -14.63 5.21 -1.42
CA GLN A 34 -14.91 5.62 -0.07
C GLN A 34 -13.57 5.90 0.65
N ILE A 35 -13.52 6.98 1.43
CA ILE A 35 -12.34 7.30 2.26
C ILE A 35 -11.93 6.10 3.13
N SER A 36 -12.91 5.29 3.56
CA SER A 36 -12.68 4.03 4.28
C SER A 36 -11.75 3.08 3.52
N HIS A 37 -11.90 2.96 2.20
CA HIS A 37 -11.05 2.07 1.39
C HIS A 37 -9.60 2.56 1.35
N TYR A 38 -9.39 3.86 1.16
CA TYR A 38 -8.05 4.46 1.30
C TYR A 38 -7.47 4.23 2.69
N ALA A 39 -8.27 4.39 3.74
CA ALA A 39 -7.84 4.19 5.12
C ALA A 39 -7.42 2.74 5.38
N THR A 40 -8.18 1.75 4.90
CA THR A 40 -7.82 0.34 5.00
C THR A 40 -6.49 0.04 4.33
N ILE A 41 -6.28 0.53 3.10
CA ILE A 41 -5.03 0.32 2.36
C ILE A 41 -3.85 1.03 3.06
N ALA A 42 -4.06 2.26 3.56
CA ALA A 42 -3.03 2.97 4.31
C ALA A 42 -2.64 2.24 5.59
N CYS A 43 -3.60 1.69 6.33
CA CYS A 43 -3.36 0.90 7.54
C CYS A 43 -2.50 -0.33 7.24
N ARG A 44 -2.88 -1.13 6.22
CA ARG A 44 -2.08 -2.29 5.78
C ARG A 44 -0.65 -1.90 5.42
N ARG A 45 -0.45 -0.78 4.71
CA ARG A 45 0.89 -0.28 4.37
C ARG A 45 1.70 0.11 5.61
N LEU A 46 1.07 0.74 6.61
CA LEU A 46 1.73 1.07 7.88
C LEU A 46 2.17 -0.20 8.63
N ASP A 47 1.33 -1.23 8.69
CA ASP A 47 1.67 -2.52 9.32
C ASP A 47 2.86 -3.20 8.64
N ARG A 48 2.91 -3.16 7.31
CA ARG A 48 4.05 -3.69 6.53
C ARG A 48 5.35 -2.95 6.83
N ILE A 49 5.29 -1.62 6.93
CA ILE A 49 6.44 -0.79 7.30
C ILE A 49 6.90 -1.12 8.72
N GLY A 50 5.96 -1.32 9.65
CA GLY A 50 6.25 -1.78 11.01
C GLY A 50 6.94 -3.14 11.04
N SER A 51 6.48 -4.09 10.21
CA SER A 51 6.98 -5.47 10.17
C SER A 51 8.37 -5.61 9.51
N SER A 52 8.67 -4.79 8.50
CA SER A 52 9.94 -4.85 7.74
C SER A 52 11.04 -3.94 8.30
N GLY A 53 10.78 -3.24 9.41
CA GLY A 53 11.68 -2.25 10.00
C GLY A 53 11.64 -0.87 9.34
N ARG A 54 12.20 0.14 10.01
CA ARG A 54 12.21 1.53 9.53
C ARG A 54 13.02 1.66 8.24
N LYS A 55 12.34 1.73 7.09
CA LYS A 55 12.93 2.21 5.84
C LYS A 55 13.18 3.72 5.95
N GLN A 56 14.32 4.18 5.42
CA GLN A 56 14.59 5.61 5.34
C GLN A 56 13.54 6.28 4.47
N ALA A 57 12.90 7.33 5.00
CA ALA A 57 11.90 8.04 4.24
C ALA A 57 12.57 8.75 3.05
N LYS A 58 12.15 8.39 1.85
CA LYS A 58 12.58 8.98 0.58
C LYS A 58 11.40 9.60 -0.13
N ARG A 59 11.62 10.70 -0.87
CA ARG A 59 10.58 11.29 -1.71
C ARG A 59 10.11 10.21 -2.71
N PRO A 60 8.80 9.94 -2.82
CA PRO A 60 8.32 8.95 -3.76
C PRO A 60 8.58 9.40 -5.19
N THR A 61 8.94 8.46 -6.06
CA THR A 61 9.03 8.69 -7.51
C THR A 61 7.63 8.77 -8.13
N GLU A 62 7.54 9.30 -9.35
CA GLU A 62 6.27 9.33 -10.08
C GLU A 62 5.68 7.93 -10.29
N ASP A 63 6.53 6.94 -10.59
CA ASP A 63 6.12 5.54 -10.71
C ASP A 63 5.58 4.99 -9.39
N GLU A 64 6.22 5.31 -8.25
CA GLU A 64 5.73 4.89 -6.92
C GLU A 64 4.37 5.53 -6.62
N ILE A 65 4.12 6.77 -7.04
CA ILE A 65 2.83 7.45 -6.91
C ILE A 65 1.77 6.77 -7.78
N ASN A 66 2.10 6.45 -9.04
CA ASN A 66 1.17 5.81 -9.97
C ASN A 66 0.81 4.39 -9.51
N GLN A 67 1.81 3.59 -9.10
CA GLN A 67 1.56 2.28 -8.51
C GLN A 67 0.72 2.37 -7.24
N ALA A 68 1.00 3.36 -6.38
CA ALA A 68 0.23 3.54 -5.16
C ALA A 68 -1.25 3.83 -5.44
N ARG A 69 -1.55 4.58 -6.52
CA ARG A 69 -2.90 4.87 -7.02
C ARG A 69 -3.59 3.62 -7.55
N GLU A 70 -2.92 2.83 -8.37
CA GLU A 70 -3.49 1.61 -8.95
C GLU A 70 -3.80 0.53 -7.91
N GLN A 71 -2.87 0.32 -6.97
CA GLN A 71 -3.00 -0.68 -5.90
C GLN A 71 -4.16 -0.42 -4.93
N ILE A 72 -4.72 0.80 -4.93
CA ILE A 72 -5.95 1.05 -4.17
C ILE A 72 -7.11 0.26 -4.79
N PHE A 73 -7.11 0.03 -6.10
CA PHE A 73 -8.23 -0.60 -6.81
C PHE A 73 -7.93 -2.03 -7.27
N ARG A 74 -6.65 -2.39 -7.37
CA ARG A 74 -6.20 -3.67 -7.91
C ARG A 74 -5.28 -4.36 -6.93
N ASP A 75 -5.67 -5.56 -6.52
CA ASP A 75 -4.79 -6.43 -5.76
C ASP A 75 -3.59 -6.83 -6.62
N SER A 76 -2.40 -6.79 -6.02
CA SER A 76 -1.12 -7.09 -6.67
C SER A 76 -0.49 -8.33 -6.05
N MET A 77 0.26 -9.10 -6.82
CA MET A 77 1.09 -10.18 -6.26
C MET A 77 2.47 -9.66 -5.80
N PHE A 78 2.83 -8.44 -6.21
CA PHE A 78 4.10 -7.77 -5.88
C PHE A 78 3.89 -6.64 -4.87
N GLY A 79 4.88 -6.43 -4.00
CA GLY A 79 4.84 -5.37 -2.97
C GLY A 79 3.95 -5.66 -1.76
N ASN A 80 3.45 -6.89 -1.64
CA ASN A 80 2.70 -7.41 -0.51
C ASN A 80 3.58 -8.33 0.34
N THR A 81 3.15 -8.60 1.58
CA THR A 81 3.80 -9.61 2.42
C THR A 81 3.54 -11.00 1.88
N LEU A 82 4.38 -11.97 2.27
CA LEU A 82 4.17 -13.37 1.92
C LEU A 82 2.77 -13.84 2.36
N SER A 83 2.34 -13.52 3.59
CA SER A 83 1.01 -13.89 4.07
C SER A 83 -0.13 -13.32 3.22
N GLU A 84 -0.05 -12.06 2.80
CA GLU A 84 -1.07 -11.45 1.93
C GLU A 84 -1.08 -12.09 0.53
N VAL A 85 0.09 -12.38 -0.04
CA VAL A 85 0.19 -13.07 -1.33
C VAL A 85 -0.39 -14.48 -1.23
N MET A 86 -0.09 -15.20 -0.14
CA MET A 86 -0.62 -16.54 0.11
C MET A 86 -2.13 -16.52 0.33
N GLU A 87 -2.69 -15.50 0.98
CA GLU A 87 -4.14 -15.35 1.14
C GLU A 87 -4.82 -15.03 -0.20
N LEU A 88 -4.28 -14.07 -0.96
CA LEU A 88 -4.82 -13.68 -2.27
C LEU A 88 -4.84 -14.85 -3.26
N GLN A 89 -3.84 -15.73 -3.22
CA GLN A 89 -3.82 -16.87 -4.12
C GLN A 89 -4.77 -18.00 -3.72
N LYS A 90 -5.25 -18.08 -2.46
CA LYS A 90 -6.11 -19.18 -2.01
C LYS A 90 -7.41 -19.28 -2.82
N GLU A 91 -7.93 -18.17 -3.30
CA GLU A 91 -9.14 -18.17 -4.15
C GLU A 91 -8.94 -18.94 -5.47
N ARG A 92 -7.71 -19.00 -5.98
CA ARG A 92 -7.40 -19.59 -7.29
C ARG A 92 -6.54 -20.85 -7.23
N PHE A 93 -5.67 -20.94 -6.22
CA PHE A 93 -4.70 -22.02 -6.01
C PHE A 93 -4.57 -22.36 -4.51
N PRO A 94 -5.64 -22.90 -3.88
CA PRO A 94 -5.68 -23.14 -2.43
C PRO A 94 -4.60 -24.11 -1.94
N ASP A 95 -4.19 -25.06 -2.77
CA ASP A 95 -3.26 -26.13 -2.40
C ASP A 95 -1.78 -25.75 -2.58
N ARG A 96 -1.49 -24.58 -3.18
CA ARG A 96 -0.10 -24.16 -3.41
C ARG A 96 0.53 -23.64 -2.12
N GLN A 97 1.63 -24.28 -1.73
CA GLN A 97 2.43 -23.86 -0.58
C GLN A 97 3.44 -22.74 -0.89
N LEU A 98 3.64 -22.43 -2.17
CA LEU A 98 4.49 -21.34 -2.64
C LEU A 98 3.66 -20.30 -3.40
N PRO A 99 4.08 -19.02 -3.41
CA PRO A 99 3.47 -18.01 -4.27
C PRO A 99 3.46 -18.45 -5.72
N TRP A 100 2.29 -18.53 -6.34
CA TRP A 100 2.16 -18.95 -7.74
C TRP A 100 3.01 -18.09 -8.69
N ILE A 101 3.13 -16.80 -8.42
CA ILE A 101 3.98 -15.89 -9.19
C ILE A 101 5.46 -16.30 -9.13
N GLN A 102 5.94 -16.82 -8.00
CA GLN A 102 7.30 -17.34 -7.90
C GLN A 102 7.47 -18.57 -8.78
N THR A 103 6.56 -19.54 -8.68
CA THR A 103 6.63 -20.76 -9.52
C THR A 103 6.58 -20.43 -11.01
N THR A 104 5.68 -19.51 -11.41
CA THR A 104 5.52 -19.11 -12.81
C THR A 104 6.76 -18.39 -13.35
N LEU A 105 7.36 -17.49 -12.56
CA LEU A 105 8.60 -16.81 -12.97
C LEU A 105 9.78 -17.78 -13.07
N SER A 106 9.88 -18.75 -12.15
CA SER A 106 10.93 -19.78 -12.19
C SER A 106 10.79 -20.75 -13.36
N GLU A 107 9.57 -21.11 -13.75
CA GLU A 107 9.31 -21.97 -14.92
C GLU A 107 9.54 -21.25 -16.26
N GLN A 108 9.34 -19.93 -16.30
CA GLN A 108 9.52 -19.11 -17.50
C GLN A 108 10.98 -18.70 -17.76
N GLY A 109 11.93 -19.13 -16.93
CA GLY A 109 13.37 -19.01 -17.19
C GLY A 109 13.93 -17.59 -17.09
N LEU A 110 13.41 -16.76 -16.18
CA LEU A 110 14.10 -15.56 -15.70
C LEU A 110 15.12 -15.88 -14.61
#